data_AF-A0A3S2IAW2-F1
#
_entry.id   AF-A0A3S2IAW2-F1
#
_cell.length_a   1.000
_cell.length_b   1.000
_cell.length_c   1.000
_cell.angle_alpha   90.00
_cell.angle_beta   90.00
_cell.angle_gamma   90.00
#
_symmetry.space_group_name_H-M   'P 1'
#
loop_
_entity.id
_entity.type
_entity.pdbx_description
1 polymer ?
#
loop_
_entity_poly.entity_id
_entity_poly.type
_entity_poly.pdbx_seq_one_letter_code
_entity_poly.pdbx_strand_id
1 'polypeptide(L)'
;IERTKKIRIGDPLDPETQMGPLVSKAQHDKVAGYIEIGKQDGATLACGGNVPSLQGFQGGFFVEPTVFTGVTDGMRIAREEIFGPVMSVLKFDGEDEVIDRANDTEFGLAAGVFTRDLPRAHRVIAELQAGTCWINAYNLTPVEIPFGGFKQSGIGRENSLAALALYSQLKSIYVETGDVASPY
;
A
#
# COMPACT_ATOMS: atom_id res chain seq x y z
N ILE A 1 -13.09 -14.80 -1.34
CA ILE A 1 -13.03 -15.51 -0.03
C ILE A 1 -12.42 -16.92 -0.11
N GLU A 2 -12.75 -17.75 -1.10
CA GLU A 2 -12.23 -19.14 -1.19
C GLU A 2 -10.70 -19.28 -1.21
N ARG A 3 -10.00 -18.36 -1.90
CA ARG A 3 -8.53 -18.32 -1.90
C ARG A 3 -7.96 -17.90 -0.54
N THR A 4 -8.57 -16.88 0.08
CA THR A 4 -8.17 -16.34 1.38
C THR A 4 -8.22 -17.40 2.47
N LYS A 5 -9.28 -18.22 2.51
CA LYS A 5 -9.44 -19.31 3.49
C LYS A 5 -8.38 -20.43 3.36
N LYS A 6 -7.66 -20.50 2.24
CA LYS A 6 -6.61 -21.50 1.99
C LYS A 6 -5.21 -21.01 2.36
N ILE A 7 -5.07 -19.76 2.80
CA ILE A 7 -3.79 -19.21 3.24
C ILE A 7 -3.32 -20.02 4.45
N ARG A 8 -2.10 -20.56 4.38
CA ARG A 8 -1.49 -21.32 5.47
C ARG A 8 -0.87 -20.37 6.48
N ILE A 9 -1.50 -20.26 7.63
CA ILE A 9 -1.03 -19.48 8.78
C ILE A 9 -0.23 -20.41 9.69
N GLY A 10 0.96 -20.00 10.12
CA GLY A 10 1.81 -20.89 10.90
C GLY A 10 3.14 -20.29 11.33
N ASP A 11 4.08 -21.19 11.63
CA ASP A 11 5.46 -20.85 11.96
C ASP A 11 6.13 -20.15 10.77
N PRO A 12 6.65 -18.92 10.91
CA PRO A 12 7.37 -18.25 9.83
C PRO A 12 8.66 -18.98 9.40
N LEU A 13 9.16 -19.94 10.18
CA LEU A 13 10.30 -20.80 9.80
C LEU A 13 9.89 -22.02 8.97
N ASP A 14 8.60 -22.36 8.90
CA ASP A 14 8.09 -23.40 8.02
C ASP A 14 7.98 -22.86 6.58
N PRO A 15 8.68 -23.45 5.59
CA PRO A 15 8.63 -23.01 4.19
C PRO A 15 7.24 -23.09 3.56
N GLU A 16 6.31 -23.88 4.12
CA GLU A 16 4.94 -23.98 3.64
C GLU A 16 4.01 -22.89 4.23
N THR A 17 4.47 -22.15 5.24
CA THR A 17 3.74 -21.03 5.83
C THR A 17 3.69 -19.87 4.84
N GLN A 18 2.49 -19.34 4.64
CA GLN A 18 2.24 -18.20 3.75
C GLN A 18 1.99 -16.90 4.51
N MET A 19 1.62 -16.99 5.79
CA MET A 19 1.39 -15.83 6.64
C MET A 19 1.79 -16.12 8.09
N GLY A 20 2.68 -15.29 8.63
CA GLY A 20 3.11 -15.32 10.03
C GLY A 20 2.26 -14.43 10.95
N PRO A 21 2.69 -14.23 12.21
CA PRO A 21 2.03 -13.33 13.15
C PRO A 21 2.27 -11.86 12.81
N LEU A 22 1.48 -10.97 13.39
CA LEU A 22 1.77 -9.54 13.43
C LEU A 22 2.97 -9.28 14.35
N VAL A 23 3.64 -8.13 14.13
CA VAL A 23 4.91 -7.80 14.78
C VAL A 23 4.81 -7.65 16.31
N SER A 24 3.65 -7.28 16.85
CA SER A 24 3.49 -7.03 18.28
C SER A 24 2.04 -7.14 18.74
N LYS A 25 1.85 -7.27 20.06
CA LYS A 25 0.53 -7.21 20.71
C LYS A 25 -0.21 -5.90 20.40
N ALA A 26 0.48 -4.76 20.45
CA ALA A 26 -0.14 -3.46 20.18
C ALA A 26 -0.68 -3.38 18.75
N GLN A 27 0.07 -3.90 17.77
CA GLN A 27 -0.39 -3.96 16.38
C GLN A 27 -1.54 -4.95 16.19
N HIS A 28 -1.49 -6.11 16.86
CA HIS A 28 -2.59 -7.05 16.89
C HIS A 28 -3.88 -6.44 17.44
N ASP A 29 -3.80 -5.78 18.59
CA ASP A 29 -4.95 -5.15 19.24
C ASP A 29 -5.52 -4.00 18.38
N LYS A 30 -4.65 -3.22 17.72
CA LYS A 30 -5.07 -2.21 16.72
C LYS A 30 -5.86 -2.87 15.58
N VAL A 31 -5.30 -3.90 14.94
CA VAL A 31 -5.94 -4.59 13.81
C VAL A 31 -7.27 -5.21 14.23
N ALA A 32 -7.33 -5.90 15.37
CA ALA A 32 -8.57 -6.45 15.91
C ALA A 32 -9.62 -5.35 16.16
N GLY A 33 -9.20 -4.19 16.67
CA GLY A 33 -10.07 -3.02 16.84
C GLY A 33 -10.68 -2.53 15.53
N TYR A 34 -9.90 -2.47 14.44
CA TYR A 34 -10.42 -2.09 13.12
C TYR A 34 -11.40 -3.10 12.53
N ILE A 35 -11.20 -4.38 12.80
CA ILE A 35 -12.14 -5.43 12.39
C ILE A 35 -13.49 -5.22 13.08
N GLU A 36 -13.49 -4.88 14.38
CA GLU A 36 -14.73 -4.52 15.09
C GLU A 36 -15.35 -3.21 14.58
N ILE A 37 -14.55 -2.19 14.29
CA ILE A 37 -15.03 -0.93 13.68
C ILE A 37 -15.70 -1.21 12.34
N GLY A 38 -15.10 -2.05 11.47
CA GLY A 38 -15.70 -2.40 10.18
C GLY A 38 -17.09 -3.03 10.32
N LYS A 39 -17.27 -3.92 11.32
CA LYS A 39 -18.59 -4.50 11.64
C LYS A 39 -19.57 -3.42 12.15
N GLN A 40 -19.11 -2.50 13.00
CA GLN A 40 -19.93 -1.43 13.58
C GLN A 40 -20.36 -0.39 12.53
N ASP A 41 -19.47 -0.07 11.59
CA ASP A 41 -19.73 0.84 10.46
C ASP A 41 -20.72 0.24 9.45
N GLY A 42 -21.07 -1.05 9.58
CA GLY A 42 -22.05 -1.74 8.74
C GLY A 42 -21.46 -2.52 7.57
N ALA A 43 -20.13 -2.69 7.50
CA ALA A 43 -19.52 -3.56 6.51
C ALA A 43 -19.81 -5.04 6.80
N THR A 44 -19.84 -5.85 5.75
CA THR A 44 -20.03 -7.30 5.87
C THR A 44 -18.68 -8.00 6.00
N LEU A 45 -18.45 -8.67 7.14
CA LEU A 45 -17.30 -9.55 7.31
C LEU A 45 -17.50 -10.84 6.49
N ALA A 46 -16.88 -10.92 5.32
CA ALA A 46 -17.07 -12.03 4.38
C ALA A 46 -16.24 -13.27 4.73
N CYS A 47 -15.07 -13.09 5.35
CA CYS A 47 -14.28 -14.16 5.98
C CYS A 47 -13.21 -13.59 6.92
N GLY A 48 -12.65 -14.46 7.77
CA GLY A 48 -11.60 -14.12 8.73
C GLY A 48 -12.15 -13.39 9.94
N GLY A 49 -11.37 -12.44 10.47
CA GLY A 49 -11.79 -11.58 11.56
C GLY A 49 -11.53 -12.12 12.97
N ASN A 50 -10.90 -13.29 13.10
CA ASN A 50 -10.63 -13.93 14.38
C ASN A 50 -9.13 -14.16 14.60
N VAL A 51 -8.78 -14.60 15.82
CA VAL A 51 -7.47 -15.15 16.14
C VAL A 51 -7.46 -16.64 15.76
N PRO A 52 -6.57 -17.11 14.87
CA PRO A 52 -6.55 -18.51 14.48
C PRO A 52 -6.06 -19.40 15.63
N SER A 53 -6.65 -20.59 15.76
CA SER A 53 -6.21 -21.58 16.73
C SER A 53 -5.03 -22.39 16.16
N LEU A 54 -3.80 -22.03 16.55
CA LEU A 54 -2.57 -22.69 16.10
C LEU A 54 -1.90 -23.42 17.27
N GLN A 55 -1.70 -24.73 17.11
CA GLN A 55 -1.02 -25.55 18.13
C GLN A 55 0.45 -25.11 18.28
N GLY A 56 0.90 -24.91 19.52
CA GLY A 56 2.27 -24.50 19.82
C GLY A 56 2.51 -22.99 19.71
N PHE A 57 1.52 -22.24 19.23
CA PHE A 57 1.57 -20.78 19.07
C PHE A 57 0.48 -20.08 19.90
N GLN A 58 0.03 -20.71 20.99
CA GLN A 58 -0.90 -20.10 21.92
C GLN A 58 -0.26 -18.82 22.51
N GLY A 59 -0.83 -17.66 22.20
CA GLY A 59 -0.30 -16.36 22.62
C GLY A 59 0.51 -15.63 21.54
N GLY A 60 0.70 -16.21 20.35
CA GLY A 60 1.22 -15.48 19.20
C GLY A 60 0.23 -14.43 18.69
N PHE A 61 0.74 -13.37 18.05
CA PHE A 61 -0.05 -12.23 17.60
C PHE A 61 -0.66 -12.47 16.21
N PHE A 62 -1.36 -13.58 16.04
CA PHE A 62 -1.95 -13.98 14.77
C PHE A 62 -3.34 -13.39 14.57
N VAL A 63 -3.67 -13.05 13.33
CA VAL A 63 -5.00 -12.62 12.88
C VAL A 63 -5.33 -13.36 11.59
N GLU A 64 -6.55 -13.88 11.46
CA GLU A 64 -7.00 -14.50 10.21
C GLU A 64 -7.02 -13.47 9.07
N PRO A 65 -6.62 -13.84 7.84
CA PRO A 65 -6.76 -12.95 6.69
C PRO A 65 -8.24 -12.64 6.47
N THR A 66 -8.54 -11.35 6.48
CA THR A 66 -9.88 -10.82 6.64
C THR A 66 -10.33 -10.10 5.38
N VAL A 67 -11.58 -10.32 4.96
CA VAL A 67 -12.16 -9.62 3.81
C VAL A 67 -13.50 -9.00 4.22
N PHE A 68 -13.60 -7.69 4.05
CA PHE A 68 -14.86 -6.96 4.16
C PHE A 68 -15.45 -6.70 2.77
N THR A 69 -16.77 -6.86 2.66
CA THR A 69 -17.56 -6.46 1.49
C THR A 69 -18.67 -5.49 1.93
N GLY A 70 -19.30 -4.82 0.95
CA GLY A 70 -20.31 -3.81 1.27
C GLY A 70 -19.71 -2.58 1.95
N VAL A 71 -18.41 -2.34 1.72
CA VAL A 71 -17.70 -1.17 2.25
C VAL A 71 -18.09 0.06 1.44
N THR A 72 -18.28 1.20 2.12
CA THR A 72 -18.51 2.52 1.50
C THR A 72 -17.36 3.47 1.84
N ASP A 73 -17.20 4.53 1.05
CA ASP A 73 -16.03 5.42 1.13
C ASP A 73 -15.94 6.17 2.48
N GLY A 74 -17.07 6.34 3.19
CA GLY A 74 -17.12 6.97 4.50
C GLY A 74 -16.76 6.08 5.69
N MET A 75 -16.62 4.76 5.48
CA MET A 75 -16.27 3.83 6.56
C MET A 75 -14.79 3.95 6.93
N ARG A 76 -14.46 3.80 8.22
CA ARG A 76 -13.06 3.97 8.68
C ARG A 76 -12.11 2.95 8.05
N ILE A 77 -12.58 1.72 7.82
CA ILE A 77 -11.81 0.66 7.13
C ILE A 77 -11.56 0.91 5.64
N ALA A 78 -12.16 1.96 5.04
CA ALA A 78 -11.84 2.45 3.69
C ALA A 78 -10.89 3.65 3.73
N ARG A 79 -10.87 4.39 4.84
CA ARG A 79 -10.18 5.68 4.98
C ARG A 79 -8.81 5.57 5.67
N GLU A 80 -8.73 4.73 6.68
CA GLU A 80 -7.60 4.65 7.61
C GLU A 80 -6.72 3.44 7.33
N GLU A 81 -5.41 3.59 7.52
CA GLU A 81 -4.45 2.52 7.27
C GLU A 81 -4.38 1.53 8.45
N ILE A 82 -4.95 0.34 8.21
CA ILE A 82 -5.05 -0.72 9.22
C ILE A 82 -3.68 -1.37 9.50
N PHE A 83 -2.85 -1.57 8.46
CA PHE A 83 -1.56 -2.29 8.55
C PHE A 83 -1.71 -3.72 9.12
N GLY A 84 -2.73 -4.44 8.67
CA GLY A 84 -2.98 -5.84 8.99
C GLY A 84 -3.53 -6.59 7.76
N PRO A 85 -3.76 -7.91 7.86
CA PRO A 85 -4.25 -8.72 6.75
C PRO A 85 -5.76 -8.51 6.54
N VAL A 86 -6.20 -7.28 6.29
CA VAL A 86 -7.60 -6.87 6.13
C VAL A 86 -7.78 -6.21 4.78
N MET A 87 -8.68 -6.77 3.95
CA MET A 87 -9.00 -6.24 2.62
C MET A 87 -10.43 -5.69 2.61
N SER A 88 -10.58 -4.44 2.18
CA SER A 88 -11.88 -3.80 1.95
C SER A 88 -12.24 -3.89 0.47
N VAL A 89 -13.42 -4.42 0.15
CA VAL A 89 -13.93 -4.54 -1.23
C VAL A 89 -15.09 -3.58 -1.44
N LEU A 90 -14.88 -2.62 -2.33
CA LEU A 90 -15.84 -1.62 -2.75
C LEU A 90 -16.25 -1.88 -4.20
N LYS A 91 -17.51 -1.63 -4.53
CA LYS A 91 -18.00 -1.69 -5.92
C LYS A 91 -17.93 -0.30 -6.55
N PHE A 92 -17.79 -0.26 -7.87
CA PHE A 92 -17.88 0.93 -8.69
C PHE A 92 -18.51 0.54 -10.03
N ASP A 93 -19.10 1.49 -10.74
CA ASP A 93 -19.72 1.27 -12.04
C ASP A 93 -19.01 2.05 -13.15
N GLY A 94 -18.50 3.24 -12.84
CA GLY A 94 -17.83 4.14 -13.79
C GLY A 94 -16.31 4.18 -13.67
N GLU A 95 -15.63 4.44 -14.78
CA GLU A 95 -14.18 4.67 -14.79
C GLU A 95 -13.83 5.99 -14.08
N ASP A 96 -14.48 7.09 -14.47
CA ASP A 96 -14.26 8.41 -13.84
C ASP A 96 -14.62 8.37 -12.34
N GLU A 97 -15.71 7.68 -12.00
CA GLU A 97 -16.15 7.47 -10.62
C GLU A 97 -15.08 6.78 -9.77
N VAL A 98 -14.46 5.70 -10.25
CA VAL A 98 -13.44 4.99 -9.49
C VAL A 98 -12.13 5.77 -9.41
N ILE A 99 -11.80 6.58 -10.42
CA ILE A 99 -10.63 7.48 -10.37
C ILE A 99 -10.83 8.53 -9.27
N ASP A 100 -11.98 9.20 -9.26
CA ASP A 100 -12.30 10.21 -8.24
C ASP A 100 -12.25 9.62 -6.83
N ARG A 101 -12.90 8.47 -6.63
CA ARG A 101 -12.95 7.79 -5.32
C ARG A 101 -11.58 7.25 -4.88
N ALA A 102 -10.77 6.74 -5.81
CA ALA A 102 -9.41 6.27 -5.49
C ALA A 102 -8.47 7.44 -5.15
N ASN A 103 -8.70 8.62 -5.72
CA ASN A 103 -7.94 9.83 -5.45
C ASN A 103 -8.44 10.61 -4.22
N ASP A 104 -9.68 10.41 -3.78
CA ASP A 104 -10.24 11.00 -2.56
C ASP A 104 -9.63 10.37 -1.31
N THR A 105 -8.34 10.61 -1.09
CA THR A 105 -7.61 10.20 0.09
C THR A 105 -6.40 11.11 0.30
N GLU A 106 -5.98 11.25 1.56
CA GLU A 106 -4.76 11.99 1.91
C GLU A 106 -3.48 11.24 1.55
N PHE A 107 -3.57 9.94 1.26
CA PHE A 107 -2.44 9.08 0.91
C PHE A 107 -2.27 8.95 -0.62
N GLY A 108 -1.06 8.59 -1.05
CA GLY A 108 -0.70 8.46 -2.46
C GLY A 108 0.54 7.59 -2.67
N LEU A 109 0.69 6.49 -1.93
CA LEU A 109 1.89 5.66 -2.03
C LEU A 109 1.93 4.90 -3.37
N ALA A 110 0.94 4.04 -3.59
CA ALA A 110 0.91 3.18 -4.76
C ALA A 110 -0.51 2.81 -5.19
N ALA A 111 -0.70 2.45 -6.45
CA ALA A 111 -1.97 2.00 -7.00
C ALA A 111 -1.80 0.90 -8.06
N GLY A 112 -2.85 0.14 -8.34
CA GLY A 112 -2.83 -0.93 -9.36
C GLY A 112 -4.12 -1.00 -10.15
N VAL A 113 -4.01 -1.18 -11.46
CA VAL A 113 -5.15 -1.31 -12.38
C VAL A 113 -5.08 -2.66 -13.07
N PHE A 114 -6.19 -3.41 -13.01
CA PHE A 114 -6.33 -4.71 -13.67
C PHE A 114 -7.40 -4.63 -14.75
N THR A 115 -6.98 -4.72 -16.02
CA THR A 115 -7.87 -4.70 -17.19
C THR A 115 -7.16 -5.29 -18.40
N ARG A 116 -7.93 -5.85 -19.35
CA ARG A 116 -7.41 -6.30 -20.64
C ARG A 116 -7.27 -5.15 -21.66
N ASP A 117 -7.96 -4.03 -21.42
CA ASP A 117 -7.92 -2.82 -22.24
C ASP A 117 -6.72 -1.96 -21.83
N LEU A 118 -5.60 -2.07 -22.56
CA LEU A 118 -4.38 -1.33 -22.24
C LEU A 118 -4.52 0.20 -22.39
N PRO A 119 -5.18 0.74 -23.44
CA PRO A 119 -5.52 2.16 -23.49
C PRO A 119 -6.23 2.66 -22.24
N ARG A 120 -7.21 1.88 -21.73
CA ARG A 120 -7.86 2.17 -20.45
C ARG A 120 -6.87 2.12 -19.28
N ALA A 121 -6.05 1.07 -19.19
CA ALA A 121 -5.08 0.94 -18.11
C ALA A 121 -4.15 2.16 -18.01
N HIS A 122 -3.63 2.63 -19.15
CA HIS A 122 -2.76 3.81 -19.21
C HIS A 122 -3.50 5.10 -18.86
N ARG A 123 -4.75 5.27 -19.32
CA ARG A 123 -5.57 6.44 -18.99
C ARG A 123 -5.83 6.51 -17.48
N VAL A 124 -6.31 5.42 -16.88
CA VAL A 124 -6.59 5.37 -15.45
C VAL A 124 -5.33 5.65 -14.63
N ILE A 125 -4.20 4.99 -14.91
CA ILE A 125 -2.96 5.21 -14.15
C ILE A 125 -2.42 6.63 -14.29
N ALA A 126 -2.59 7.27 -15.45
CA ALA A 126 -2.16 8.65 -15.63
C ALA A 126 -2.93 9.64 -14.73
N GLU A 127 -4.15 9.27 -14.31
CA GLU A 127 -5.00 10.10 -13.46
C GLU A 127 -4.91 9.75 -11.96
N LEU A 128 -4.41 8.56 -11.62
CA LEU A 128 -4.21 8.16 -10.22
C LEU A 128 -3.06 8.94 -9.57
N GLN A 129 -3.34 9.53 -8.42
CA GLN A 129 -2.40 10.35 -7.64
C GLN A 129 -1.58 9.48 -6.68
N ALA A 130 -0.81 8.56 -7.24
CA ALA A 130 0.08 7.67 -6.49
C ALA A 130 1.48 7.63 -7.12
N GLY A 131 2.51 7.46 -6.29
CA GLY A 131 3.89 7.54 -6.77
C GLY A 131 4.39 6.28 -7.50
N THR A 132 3.84 5.11 -7.20
CA THR A 132 4.12 3.85 -7.91
C THR A 132 2.82 3.23 -8.42
N CYS A 133 2.72 2.95 -9.73
CA CYS A 133 1.52 2.37 -10.32
C CYS A 133 1.82 1.09 -11.11
N TRP A 134 0.95 0.07 -10.99
CA TRP A 134 1.06 -1.19 -11.73
C TRP A 134 -0.11 -1.44 -12.67
N ILE A 135 0.17 -1.91 -13.89
CA ILE A 135 -0.84 -2.47 -14.82
C ILE A 135 -0.75 -4.00 -14.76
N ASN A 136 -1.86 -4.66 -14.41
CA ASN A 136 -2.00 -6.12 -14.40
C ASN A 136 -0.97 -6.87 -13.51
N ALA A 137 -0.42 -6.18 -12.51
CA ALA A 137 0.46 -6.70 -11.49
C ALA A 137 0.22 -5.94 -10.19
N TYR A 138 0.84 -6.40 -9.09
CA TYR A 138 0.86 -5.66 -7.85
C TYR A 138 2.13 -6.03 -7.07
N ASN A 139 2.74 -5.05 -6.40
CA ASN A 139 3.87 -5.25 -5.49
C ASN A 139 5.21 -5.68 -6.14
N LEU A 140 5.40 -5.39 -7.44
CA LEU A 140 6.73 -5.51 -8.05
C LEU A 140 7.54 -4.24 -7.76
N THR A 141 8.64 -4.38 -7.02
CA THR A 141 9.50 -3.26 -6.57
C THR A 141 10.98 -3.48 -6.97
N PRO A 142 11.31 -3.45 -8.27
CA PRO A 142 12.69 -3.58 -8.74
C PRO A 142 13.57 -2.40 -8.27
N VAL A 143 14.85 -2.65 -7.99
CA VAL A 143 15.78 -1.65 -7.45
C VAL A 143 16.15 -0.56 -8.48
N GLU A 144 15.94 -0.87 -9.76
CA GLU A 144 16.22 0.00 -10.90
C GLU A 144 15.18 1.11 -11.08
N ILE A 145 13.99 0.96 -10.49
CA ILE A 145 12.87 1.90 -10.64
C ILE A 145 12.66 2.66 -9.32
N PRO A 146 12.51 4.00 -9.35
CA PRO A 146 12.24 4.78 -8.14
C PRO A 146 10.95 4.34 -7.45
N PHE A 147 10.96 4.33 -6.12
CA PHE A 147 9.78 4.07 -5.30
C PHE A 147 9.57 5.20 -4.29
N GLY A 148 8.33 5.64 -4.09
CA GLY A 148 7.99 6.63 -3.07
C GLY A 148 6.63 7.24 -3.32
N GLY A 149 6.05 7.88 -2.30
CA GLY A 149 4.67 8.33 -2.33
C GLY A 149 4.44 9.75 -2.85
N PHE A 150 3.17 10.08 -3.02
CA PHE A 150 2.60 11.41 -3.21
C PHE A 150 1.81 11.79 -1.93
N LYS A 151 1.41 13.06 -1.82
CA LYS A 151 0.57 13.58 -0.72
C LYS A 151 1.19 13.29 0.66
N GLN A 152 0.42 12.78 1.62
CA GLN A 152 0.92 12.44 2.96
C GLN A 152 1.72 11.13 3.00
N SER A 153 1.87 10.41 1.88
CA SER A 153 2.68 9.17 1.83
C SER A 153 4.19 9.42 1.73
N GLY A 154 4.65 10.64 1.98
CA GLY A 154 6.06 11.00 2.10
C GLY A 154 6.61 11.87 0.97
N ILE A 155 7.83 12.35 1.19
CA ILE A 155 8.56 13.23 0.27
C ILE A 155 9.88 12.53 -0.10
N GLY A 156 10.27 12.62 -1.38
CA GLY A 156 11.47 11.98 -1.91
C GLY A 156 11.19 10.61 -2.55
N ARG A 157 12.26 9.96 -3.02
CA ARG A 157 12.22 8.65 -3.67
C ARG A 157 13.37 7.79 -3.17
N GLU A 158 13.07 6.52 -2.93
CA GLU A 158 14.04 5.46 -2.75
C GLU A 158 14.31 4.75 -4.09
N ASN A 159 15.35 3.93 -4.14
CA ASN A 159 15.81 3.21 -5.33
C ASN A 159 16.26 4.08 -6.51
N SER A 160 16.87 3.40 -7.49
CA SER A 160 17.36 3.99 -8.73
C SER A 160 18.30 5.19 -8.53
N LEU A 161 18.57 5.93 -9.60
CA LEU A 161 19.39 7.15 -9.56
C LEU A 161 18.69 8.30 -8.81
N ALA A 162 17.35 8.26 -8.72
CA ALA A 162 16.57 9.27 -8.01
C ALA A 162 16.95 9.37 -6.53
N ALA A 163 17.21 8.23 -5.87
CA ALA A 163 17.61 8.22 -4.47
C ALA A 163 18.98 8.88 -4.24
N LEU A 164 19.91 8.81 -5.20
CA LEU A 164 21.24 9.41 -5.06
C LEU A 164 21.17 10.93 -4.86
N ALA A 165 20.16 11.60 -5.42
CA ALA A 165 19.94 13.02 -5.21
C ALA A 165 19.56 13.36 -3.74
N LEU A 166 19.04 12.41 -2.97
CA LEU A 166 18.75 12.59 -1.53
C LEU A 166 19.99 12.41 -0.65
N TYR A 167 21.00 11.68 -1.13
CA TYR A 167 22.24 11.37 -0.41
C TYR A 167 23.44 12.15 -0.94
N SER A 168 23.22 13.12 -1.83
CA SER A 168 24.27 13.96 -2.41
C SER A 168 23.82 15.41 -2.51
N GLN A 169 24.79 16.30 -2.68
CA GLN A 169 24.55 17.71 -2.93
C GLN A 169 25.42 18.18 -4.09
N LEU A 170 24.81 18.91 -5.03
CA LEU A 170 25.54 19.47 -6.16
C LEU A 170 26.36 20.68 -5.71
N LYS A 171 27.65 20.69 -6.08
CA LYS A 171 28.56 21.82 -5.90
C LYS A 171 29.14 22.19 -7.25
N SER A 172 28.85 23.41 -7.72
CA SER A 172 29.45 23.97 -8.92
C SER A 172 30.63 24.85 -8.55
N ILE A 173 31.77 24.64 -9.21
CA ILE A 173 32.98 25.44 -9.05
C ILE A 173 33.37 25.95 -10.43
N TYR A 174 33.46 27.27 -10.58
CA TYR A 174 33.94 27.92 -11.79
C TYR A 174 35.38 28.36 -11.56
N VAL A 175 36.24 28.12 -12.54
CA VAL A 175 37.66 28.51 -12.50
C VAL A 175 37.92 29.41 -13.69
N GLU A 176 38.16 30.70 -13.42
CA GLU A 176 38.72 31.63 -14.39
C GLU A 176 40.24 31.42 -14.41
N THR A 177 40.80 31.13 -15.60
CA THR A 177 42.23 30.84 -15.78
C THR A 177 42.99 32.00 -16.42
N GLY A 178 42.30 33.01 -16.92
CA GLY A 178 42.87 34.27 -17.38
C GLY A 178 42.69 35.39 -16.36
N ASP A 179 42.67 36.62 -16.86
CA ASP A 179 42.43 37.79 -16.03
C ASP A 179 40.92 37.97 -15.77
N VAL A 180 40.58 38.49 -14.58
CA VAL A 180 39.19 38.85 -14.26
C VAL A 180 38.77 40.01 -15.16
N ALA A 181 37.75 39.79 -15.99
CA ALA A 181 37.13 40.87 -16.75
C ALA A 181 36.45 41.85 -15.78
N SER A 182 37.11 42.99 -15.53
CA SER A 182 36.57 44.07 -14.71
C SER A 182 36.12 45.22 -15.59
N PRO A 183 34.87 45.69 -15.46
CA PRO A 183 34.44 46.93 -16.11
C PRO A 183 35.02 48.19 -15.43
N TYR A 184 35.84 48.05 -14.38
CA TYR A 184 36.53 49.12 -13.64
C TYR A 184 37.99 48.80 -13.35
#